data_AF-A0A958AVD9-F1
#
_entry.id   AF-A0A958AVD9-F1
#
_cell.length_a   1.000
_cell.length_b   1.000
_cell.length_c   1.000
_cell.angle_alpha   90.00
_cell.angle_beta   90.00
_cell.angle_gamma   90.00
#
_symmetry.space_group_name_H-M   'P 1'
#
loop_
_entity.id
_entity.type
_entity.pdbx_description
1 polymer ?
#
loop_
_entity_poly.entity_id
_entity_poly.type
_entity_poly.pdbx_seq_one_letter_code
_entity_poly.pdbx_strand_id
1 'polypeptide(L)'
;MLALEAGVQGYVAGNAGQQALIGAIRAVAAGANYLSKDAADMLVADYFHRQRNLQMKDPFKRLSKREWEVLKMLVEGESASNIAEILALSPKTVDTYRRRLMRKLGVTNVPALVKLALQHGLTSVT
;
A
#
# COMPACT_ATOMS: atom_id res chain seq x y z
N MET A 1 -9.73 5.56 15.36
CA MET A 1 -8.43 5.65 14.66
C MET A 1 -8.12 7.07 14.12
N LEU A 2 -8.90 8.11 14.44
CA LEU A 2 -8.62 9.50 14.01
C LEU A 2 -7.51 10.21 14.83
N ALA A 3 -7.21 9.75 16.05
CA ALA A 3 -6.31 10.47 16.96
C ALA A 3 -4.82 10.34 16.58
N LEU A 4 -4.30 9.14 16.33
CA LEU A 4 -2.88 8.98 15.97
C LEU A 4 -2.56 9.49 14.57
N GLU A 5 -3.46 9.31 13.60
CA GLU A 5 -3.31 9.87 12.25
C GLU A 5 -3.37 11.41 12.25
N ALA A 6 -3.95 12.02 13.29
CA ALA A 6 -3.95 13.47 13.52
C ALA A 6 -2.72 13.99 14.31
N GLY A 7 -1.71 13.15 14.57
CA GLY A 7 -0.48 13.58 15.25
C GLY A 7 -0.59 13.69 16.77
N VAL A 8 -1.54 12.99 17.39
CA VAL A 8 -1.68 12.99 18.86
C VAL A 8 -0.47 12.31 19.51
N GLN A 9 0.17 13.05 20.43
CA GLN A 9 1.38 12.63 21.15
C GLN A 9 1.09 11.75 22.38
N GLY A 10 -0.17 11.56 22.76
CA GLY A 10 -0.51 10.70 23.90
C GLY A 10 -1.93 10.17 23.89
N TYR A 11 -2.09 8.89 24.24
CA TYR A 11 -3.40 8.23 24.37
C TYR A 11 -3.49 7.49 25.71
N VAL A 12 -4.56 7.78 26.45
CA VAL A 12 -4.89 7.16 27.73
C VAL A 12 -6.31 6.61 27.65
N ALA A 13 -6.49 5.35 28.00
CA ALA A 13 -7.81 4.73 28.03
C ALA A 13 -8.65 5.34 29.18
N GLY A 14 -9.97 5.49 28.99
CA GLY A 14 -10.85 6.13 29.98
C GLY A 14 -10.95 5.40 31.33
N ASN A 15 -10.46 4.16 31.42
CA ASN A 15 -10.37 3.35 32.63
C ASN A 15 -8.96 3.37 33.27
N ALA A 16 -8.03 4.18 32.75
CA ALA A 16 -6.67 4.24 33.28
C ALA A 16 -6.68 4.90 34.67
N GLY A 17 -6.00 4.27 35.63
CA GLY A 17 -5.86 4.82 36.98
C GLY A 17 -5.19 6.20 36.98
N GLN A 18 -5.44 6.98 38.02
CA GLN A 18 -4.99 8.38 38.15
C GLN A 18 -3.47 8.55 37.93
N GLN A 19 -2.66 7.56 38.29
CA GLN A 19 -1.21 7.55 38.06
C GLN A 19 -0.83 7.43 36.57
N ALA A 20 -1.58 6.66 35.78
CA ALA A 20 -1.34 6.51 34.35
C ALA A 20 -1.67 7.80 33.59
N LEU A 21 -2.71 8.52 34.01
CA LEU A 21 -3.03 9.85 33.47
C LEU A 21 -1.92 10.87 33.77
N ILE A 22 -1.44 10.91 35.02
CA ILE A 22 -0.33 11.80 35.40
C ILE A 22 0.95 11.43 34.63
N GLY A 23 1.24 10.14 34.47
CA GLY A 23 2.36 9.65 33.66
C GLY A 23 2.27 10.09 32.20
N ALA A 24 1.08 10.00 31.61
CA ALA A 24 0.84 10.43 30.23
C ALA A 24 1.05 11.93 30.04
N ILE A 25 0.51 12.75 30.93
CA ILE A 25 0.68 14.21 30.89
C ILE A 25 2.16 14.58 30.98
N ARG A 26 2.91 13.96 31.90
CA ARG A 26 4.35 14.21 32.07
C ARG A 26 5.17 13.78 30.86
N ALA A 27 4.86 12.62 30.27
CA ALA A 27 5.54 12.13 29.09
C ALA A 27 5.33 13.05 27.89
N VAL A 28 4.09 13.46 27.63
CA VAL A 28 3.77 14.41 26.54
C VAL A 28 4.42 15.78 26.80
N ALA A 29 4.41 16.27 28.04
CA ALA A 29 5.08 17.53 28.41
C ALA A 29 6.60 17.47 28.22
N ALA A 30 7.21 16.28 28.30
CA ALA A 30 8.62 16.04 28.01
C ALA A 30 8.90 15.81 26.51
N GLY A 31 7.90 15.94 25.64
CA GLY A 31 8.01 15.68 24.20
C GLY A 31 8.05 14.18 23.84
N ALA A 32 7.77 13.30 24.79
CA ALA A 32 7.72 11.86 24.57
C ALA A 32 6.29 11.40 24.26
N ASN A 33 6.17 10.38 23.41
CA ASN A 33 4.89 9.77 23.13
C ASN A 33 4.47 8.84 24.29
N TYR A 34 3.23 8.96 24.76
CA TYR A 34 2.68 8.05 25.76
C TYR A 34 1.52 7.23 25.20
N LEU A 35 1.71 5.92 25.13
CA LEU A 35 0.68 4.97 24.72
C LEU A 35 0.43 3.99 25.85
N SER A 36 -0.83 3.83 26.24
CA SER A 36 -1.22 2.74 27.13
C SER A 36 -0.93 1.38 26.48
N LYS A 37 -0.71 0.36 27.30
CA LYS A 37 -0.43 -1.00 26.82
C LYS A 37 -1.51 -1.50 25.85
N ASP A 38 -2.78 -1.31 26.19
CA ASP A 38 -3.90 -1.71 25.34
C ASP A 38 -3.90 -0.98 23.97
N ALA A 39 -3.52 0.30 23.96
CA ALA A 39 -3.42 1.07 22.72
C ALA A 39 -2.22 0.65 21.88
N ALA A 40 -1.08 0.34 22.52
CA ALA A 40 0.08 -0.22 21.84
C ALA A 40 -0.24 -1.60 21.23
N ASP A 41 -0.89 -2.48 21.98
CA ASP A 41 -1.28 -3.82 21.51
C ASP A 41 -2.27 -3.73 20.34
N MET A 42 -3.24 -2.80 20.39
CA MET A 42 -4.14 -2.54 19.26
C MET A 42 -3.42 -1.97 18.03
N LEU A 43 -2.45 -1.07 18.21
CA LEU A 43 -1.66 -0.52 17.09
C LEU A 43 -0.79 -1.59 16.44
N VAL A 44 -0.17 -2.44 17.25
CA VAL A 44 0.62 -3.58 16.76
C VAL A 44 -0.28 -4.54 16.00
N ALA A 45 -1.45 -4.87 16.55
CA ALA A 45 -2.43 -5.72 15.89
C ALA A 45 -2.93 -5.11 14.56
N ASP A 46 -3.23 -3.81 14.51
CA ASP A 46 -3.65 -3.12 13.29
C ASP A 46 -2.52 -3.07 12.25
N TYR A 47 -1.28 -2.80 12.68
CA TYR A 47 -0.10 -2.85 11.80
C TYR A 47 0.05 -4.24 11.16
N PHE A 48 -0.02 -5.31 11.97
CA PHE A 48 0.04 -6.67 11.45
C PHE A 48 -1.18 -7.02 10.60
N HIS A 49 -2.37 -6.51 10.90
CA HIS A 49 -3.56 -6.72 10.07
C HIS A 49 -3.46 -6.02 8.72
N ARG A 50 -2.94 -4.78 8.68
CA ARG A 50 -2.65 -4.03 7.46
C ARG A 50 -1.56 -4.72 6.63
N GLN A 51 -0.46 -5.15 7.26
CA GLN A 51 0.57 -5.95 6.58
C GLN A 51 0.04 -7.28 6.05
N ARG A 52 -0.77 -8.00 6.84
CA ARG A 52 -1.39 -9.25 6.42
C ARG A 52 -2.37 -9.03 5.27
N ASN A 53 -3.13 -7.94 5.26
CA ASN A 53 -3.99 -7.57 4.13
C ASN A 53 -3.20 -7.22 2.86
N LEU A 54 -2.03 -6.57 3.01
CA LEU A 54 -1.10 -6.32 1.90
C LEU A 54 -0.48 -7.62 1.37
N GLN A 55 -0.17 -8.59 2.25
CA GLN A 55 0.39 -9.89 1.87
C GLN A 55 -0.65 -10.91 1.38
N MET A 56 -1.92 -10.81 1.80
CA MET A 56 -2.91 -11.87 1.57
C MET A 56 -3.44 -11.94 0.14
N LYS A 57 -3.28 -10.91 -0.69
CA LYS A 57 -3.54 -11.02 -2.13
C LYS A 57 -2.62 -10.10 -2.90
N ASP A 58 -1.40 -10.55 -3.19
CA ASP A 58 -0.64 -9.97 -4.31
C ASP A 58 -1.58 -9.95 -5.55
N PRO A 59 -2.06 -8.77 -5.97
CA PRO A 59 -3.08 -8.66 -7.00
C PRO A 59 -2.54 -9.11 -8.36
N PHE A 60 -1.23 -9.27 -8.48
CA PHE A 60 -0.56 -9.64 -9.71
C PHE A 60 -0.41 -11.15 -9.88
N LYS A 61 -0.59 -11.98 -8.83
CA LYS A 61 -0.54 -13.46 -8.93
C LYS A 61 -1.54 -14.07 -9.91
N ARG A 62 -2.63 -13.36 -10.21
CA ARG A 62 -3.67 -13.76 -11.18
C ARG A 62 -3.34 -13.39 -12.64
N LEU A 63 -2.22 -12.71 -12.86
CA LEU A 63 -1.73 -12.37 -14.19
C LEU A 63 -1.02 -13.58 -14.80
N SER A 64 -1.27 -13.80 -16.09
CA SER A 64 -0.45 -14.69 -16.90
C SER A 64 0.94 -14.08 -17.10
N LYS A 65 1.91 -14.92 -17.48
CA LYS A 65 3.28 -14.49 -17.79
C LYS A 65 3.32 -13.30 -18.76
N ARG A 66 2.50 -13.34 -19.83
CA ARG A 66 2.44 -12.26 -20.83
C ARG A 66 1.82 -10.97 -20.28
N GLU A 67 0.76 -11.07 -19.49
CA GLU A 67 0.18 -9.90 -18.83
C GLU A 67 1.15 -9.26 -17.84
N TRP A 68 1.95 -10.08 -17.15
CA TRP A 68 2.98 -9.63 -16.23
C TRP A 68 4.14 -8.91 -16.95
N GLU A 69 4.63 -9.46 -18.06
CA GLU A 69 5.65 -8.80 -18.90
C GLU A 69 5.17 -7.41 -19.37
N VAL A 70 3.95 -7.33 -19.90
CA VAL A 70 3.33 -6.07 -20.34
C VAL A 70 3.13 -5.09 -19.18
N LEU A 71 2.70 -5.58 -18.00
CA LEU A 71 2.56 -4.75 -16.79
C LEU A 71 3.89 -4.07 -16.43
N LYS A 72 4.99 -4.84 -16.36
CA LYS A 72 6.31 -4.31 -15.99
C LYS A 72 6.72 -3.16 -16.91
N MET A 73 6.69 -3.37 -18.22
CA MET A 73 7.10 -2.33 -19.15
C MET A 73 6.16 -1.10 -19.13
N LEU A 74 4.85 -1.31 -18.93
CA LEU A 74 3.91 -0.19 -18.80
C LEU A 74 4.18 0.67 -17.57
N VAL A 75 4.54 0.08 -16.43
CA VAL A 75 4.81 0.85 -15.21
C VAL A 75 6.16 1.56 -15.25
N GLU A 76 7.10 1.06 -16.05
CA GLU A 76 8.36 1.74 -16.39
C GLU A 76 8.20 2.84 -17.45
N GLY A 77 6.98 3.04 -17.97
CA GLY A 77 6.67 4.14 -18.90
C GLY A 77 6.85 3.81 -20.39
N GLU A 78 7.03 2.54 -20.75
CA GLU A 78 7.20 2.15 -22.15
C GLU A 78 5.92 2.35 -22.99
N SER A 79 6.12 2.77 -24.23
CA SER A 79 5.03 2.91 -25.20
C SER A 79 4.51 1.56 -25.67
N ALA A 80 3.25 1.49 -26.10
CA ALA A 80 2.68 0.24 -26.62
C ALA A 80 3.43 -0.28 -27.87
N SER A 81 4.02 0.62 -28.66
CA SER A 81 4.85 0.27 -29.82
C SER A 81 6.19 -0.34 -29.37
N ASN A 82 6.87 0.26 -28.40
CA ASN A 82 8.13 -0.27 -27.86
C ASN A 82 7.93 -1.66 -27.24
N ILE A 83 6.86 -1.82 -26.45
CA ILE A 83 6.50 -3.12 -25.85
C ILE A 83 6.25 -4.17 -26.93
N ALA A 84 5.61 -3.77 -28.04
CA ALA A 84 5.34 -4.66 -29.16
C ALA A 84 6.65 -5.13 -29.83
N GLU A 85 7.60 -4.22 -30.04
CA GLU A 85 8.93 -4.55 -30.57
C GLU A 85 9.69 -5.48 -29.62
N ILE A 86 9.78 -5.15 -28.33
CA ILE A 86 10.50 -5.92 -27.31
C ILE A 86 9.95 -7.36 -27.18
N LEU A 87 8.62 -7.51 -27.24
CA LEU A 87 7.97 -8.83 -27.10
C LEU A 87 7.79 -9.58 -28.43
N ALA A 88 8.21 -9.00 -29.57
CA ALA A 88 7.94 -9.50 -30.91
C ALA A 88 6.44 -9.76 -31.15
N LEU A 89 5.61 -8.78 -30.81
CA LEU A 89 4.14 -8.79 -30.94
C LEU A 89 3.66 -7.61 -31.80
N SER A 90 2.38 -7.62 -32.17
CA SER A 90 1.74 -6.42 -32.73
C SER A 90 1.30 -5.46 -31.62
N PRO A 91 1.26 -4.12 -31.86
CA PRO A 91 0.72 -3.17 -30.90
C PRO A 91 -0.73 -3.48 -30.49
N LYS A 92 -1.52 -4.06 -31.40
CA LYS A 92 -2.90 -4.51 -31.14
C LYS A 92 -2.94 -5.68 -30.14
N THR A 93 -1.95 -6.57 -30.19
CA THR A 93 -1.79 -7.67 -29.25
C THR A 93 -1.41 -7.14 -27.87
N VAL A 94 -0.50 -6.17 -27.80
CA VAL A 94 -0.13 -5.50 -26.54
C VAL A 94 -1.34 -4.81 -25.90
N ASP A 95 -2.15 -4.08 -26.67
CA ASP A 95 -3.38 -3.46 -26.15
C ASP A 95 -4.38 -4.50 -25.62
N THR A 96 -4.45 -5.67 -26.26
CA THR A 96 -5.27 -6.79 -25.77
C THR A 96 -4.78 -7.28 -24.40
N TYR A 97 -3.47 -7.45 -24.20
CA TYR A 97 -2.92 -7.78 -22.89
C TYR A 97 -3.14 -6.67 -21.86
N ARG A 98 -2.96 -5.39 -22.25
CA ARG A 98 -3.23 -4.23 -21.40
C ARG A 98 -4.68 -4.21 -20.90
N ARG A 99 -5.66 -4.42 -21.78
CA ARG A 99 -7.08 -4.47 -21.38
C ARG A 99 -7.37 -5.65 -20.44
N ARG A 100 -6.78 -6.82 -20.71
CA ARG A 100 -6.97 -8.02 -19.88
C ARG A 100 -6.36 -7.84 -18.49
N LEU A 101 -5.13 -7.34 -18.39
CA LEU A 101 -4.47 -7.11 -17.10
C LEU A 101 -5.20 -6.04 -16.29
N MET A 102 -5.63 -4.94 -16.94
CA MET A 102 -6.39 -3.87 -16.29
C MET A 102 -7.72 -4.39 -15.71
N ARG A 103 -8.46 -5.19 -16.49
CA ARG A 103 -9.68 -5.85 -16.02
C ARG A 103 -9.42 -6.80 -14.85
N LYS A 104 -8.36 -7.60 -14.91
CA LYS A 104 -7.99 -8.52 -13.82
C LYS A 104 -7.62 -7.78 -12.54
N LEU A 105 -6.93 -6.65 -12.66
CA LEU A 105 -6.52 -5.81 -11.54
C LEU A 105 -7.62 -4.87 -11.03
N GLY A 106 -8.71 -4.70 -11.79
CA GLY A 106 -9.80 -3.79 -11.44
C GLY A 106 -9.43 -2.31 -11.61
N VAL A 107 -8.46 -2.00 -12.48
CA VAL A 107 -8.03 -0.63 -12.76
C VAL A 107 -8.50 -0.21 -14.15
N THR A 108 -8.77 1.09 -14.33
CA THR A 108 -9.37 1.62 -15.57
C THR A 108 -8.42 2.47 -16.40
N ASN A 109 -7.29 2.90 -15.83
CA ASN A 109 -6.32 3.74 -16.52
C ASN A 109 -4.88 3.46 -16.04
N VAL A 110 -3.91 3.95 -16.81
CA VAL A 110 -2.47 3.76 -16.53
C VAL A 110 -2.04 4.42 -15.21
N PRO A 111 -2.47 5.66 -14.86
CA PRO A 111 -2.13 6.23 -13.56
C PRO A 111 -2.58 5.39 -12.36
N ALA A 112 -3.79 4.83 -12.40
CA ALA A 112 -4.27 3.93 -11.36
C ALA A 112 -3.45 2.63 -11.29
N LEU A 113 -3.00 2.13 -12.45
CA LEU A 113 -2.10 0.97 -12.52
C LEU A 113 -0.74 1.27 -11.89
N VAL A 114 -0.15 2.44 -12.19
CA VAL A 114 1.13 2.88 -11.61
C VAL A 114 1.01 3.07 -10.09
N LYS A 115 -0.08 3.70 -9.63
CA LYS A 115 -0.36 3.84 -8.19
C LYS A 115 -0.40 2.47 -7.50
N LEU A 116 -1.08 1.50 -8.10
CA LEU A 116 -1.18 0.13 -7.58
C LEU A 116 0.20 -0.56 -7.60
N ALA A 117 1.00 -0.36 -8.64
CA ALA A 117 2.38 -0.86 -8.70
C ALA A 117 3.27 -0.29 -7.59
N LEU A 118 3.21 1.02 -7.32
CA LEU A 118 3.94 1.68 -6.23
C LEU A 118 3.51 1.16 -4.85
N GLN A 119 2.21 1.02 -4.62
CA GLN A 119 1.66 0.53 -3.34
C GLN A 119 2.12 -0.90 -3.00
N HIS A 120 2.40 -1.71 -4.02
CA HIS A 120 2.86 -3.08 -3.88
C HIS A 120 4.37 -3.25 -4.10
N GLY A 121 5.14 -2.16 -4.21
CA GLY A 121 6.60 -2.19 -4.36
C GLY A 121 7.08 -2.79 -5.68
N LEU A 122 6.26 -2.77 -6.73
CA LEU A 122 6.61 -3.31 -8.05
C LEU A 122 7.57 -2.38 -8.81
N THR A 123 7.47 -1.07 -8.58
CA THR A 123 8.34 -0.02 -9.14
C THR A 123 8.55 1.07 -8.08
N SER A 124 9.52 1.95 -8.26
CA SER A 124 9.84 3.07 -7.37
C SER A 124 9.88 4.37 -8.16
N VAL A 125 9.47 5.48 -7.53
CA VAL A 125 9.65 6.81 -8.14
C VAL A 125 11.16 7.09 -8.13
N THR A 126 11.77 7.13 -9.31
CA THR A 126 13.17 7.54 -9.51
C THR A 126 13.22 9.04 -9.80
#